data_AF-A0AB39NGI7-F1
#
_entry.id   AF-A0AB39NGI7-F1
#
_cell.length_a   1.000
_cell.length_b   1.000
_cell.length_c   1.000
_cell.angle_alpha   90.00
_cell.angle_beta   90.00
_cell.angle_gamma   90.00
#
_symmetry.space_group_name_H-M   'P 1'
#
loop_
_entity.id
_entity.type
_entity.pdbx_description
1 polymer ?
#
loop_
_entity_poly.entity_id
_entity_poly.type
_entity_poly.pdbx_seq_one_letter_code
_entity_poly.pdbx_strand_id
1 'polypeptide(L)'
;MWQSNGDARLRELVEQAATAVYRARWRTESSVQCHGLAGNAELLLDVADATRDSHYRHWAHGMARAIGVRQARRRERALLPDERARDVSASFNIGSAGTLAFLLRLDHGGPRPWLPHSLAGAPTSDCPTTDKEVIT
;
A
#
# COMPACT_ATOMS: atom_id res chain seq x y z
N MET A 1 -3.86 11.79 12.33
CA MET A 1 -4.55 13.03 12.76
C MET A 1 -5.91 12.76 13.35
N TRP A 2 -6.96 12.34 12.60
CA TRP A 2 -8.23 11.99 13.27
C TRP A 2 -8.07 10.83 14.25
N GLN A 3 -7.25 9.82 13.91
CA GLN A 3 -7.01 8.69 14.81
C GLN A 3 -6.31 9.10 16.11
N SER A 4 -5.59 10.23 16.12
CA SER A 4 -4.87 10.72 17.29
C SER A 4 -5.66 11.75 18.10
N ASN A 5 -6.60 12.47 17.50
CA ASN A 5 -7.34 13.56 18.17
C ASN A 5 -8.87 13.43 18.15
N GLY A 6 -9.41 12.42 17.46
CA GLY A 6 -10.86 12.17 17.36
C GLY A 6 -11.65 13.15 16.48
N ASP A 7 -11.03 14.05 15.71
CA ASP A 7 -11.77 15.05 14.90
C ASP A 7 -12.57 14.38 13.77
N ALA A 8 -13.90 14.32 13.94
CA ALA A 8 -14.83 13.69 13.00
C ALA A 8 -14.81 14.35 11.61
N ARG A 9 -14.48 15.65 11.50
CA ARG A 9 -14.40 16.32 10.20
C ARG A 9 -13.22 15.80 9.38
N LEU A 10 -12.10 15.52 10.04
CA LEU A 10 -10.94 14.92 9.38
C LEU A 10 -11.22 13.49 8.92
N ARG A 11 -12.02 12.73 9.67
CA ARG A 11 -12.49 11.41 9.25
C ARG A 11 -13.35 11.53 7.99
N GLU A 12 -14.35 12.41 8.00
CA GLU A 12 -15.23 12.62 6.86
C GLU A 12 -14.45 12.99 5.59
N LEU A 13 -13.49 13.91 5.69
CA LEU A 13 -12.64 14.31 4.57
C LEU A 13 -11.86 13.14 3.96
N VAL A 14 -11.43 12.18 4.78
CA VAL A 14 -10.70 11.02 4.26
C VAL A 14 -11.62 9.95 3.69
N GLU A 15 -12.82 9.78 4.23
CA GLU A 15 -13.85 8.93 3.59
C GLU A 15 -14.24 9.51 2.21
N GLN A 16 -14.34 10.83 2.09
CA GLN A 16 -14.53 11.53 0.82
C GLN A 16 -13.33 11.36 -0.12
N ALA A 17 -12.10 11.48 0.38
CA ALA A 17 -10.89 11.24 -0.42
C ALA A 17 -10.81 9.79 -0.93
N ALA A 18 -11.10 8.80 -0.07
CA ALA A 18 -11.17 7.38 -0.43
C ALA A 18 -12.17 7.15 -1.58
N THR A 19 -13.35 7.78 -1.47
CA THR A 19 -14.37 7.73 -2.53
C THR A 19 -13.88 8.36 -3.83
N ALA A 20 -13.25 9.54 -3.74
CA ALA A 20 -12.74 10.26 -4.90
C ALA A 20 -11.67 9.46 -5.66
N VAL A 21 -10.68 8.92 -4.95
CA VAL A 21 -9.60 8.15 -5.59
C VAL A 21 -10.14 6.88 -6.24
N TYR A 22 -11.04 6.15 -5.58
CA TYR A 22 -11.64 4.94 -6.15
C TYR A 22 -12.44 5.22 -7.42
N ARG A 23 -13.21 6.31 -7.43
CA ARG A 23 -13.95 6.74 -8.64
C ARG A 23 -13.01 7.19 -9.76
N ALA A 24 -11.85 7.77 -9.43
CA ALA A 24 -10.88 8.26 -10.40
C ALA A 24 -10.02 7.15 -11.05
N ARG A 25 -10.06 5.90 -10.56
CA ARG A 25 -9.16 4.80 -10.97
C ARG A 25 -9.05 4.53 -12.48
N TRP A 26 -10.07 4.87 -13.26
CA TRP A 26 -10.05 4.71 -14.72
C TRP A 26 -9.47 5.91 -15.46
N ARG A 27 -9.40 7.07 -14.80
CA ARG A 27 -8.79 8.30 -15.31
C ARG A 27 -7.35 8.50 -14.82
N THR A 28 -6.98 7.91 -13.68
CA THR A 28 -5.59 7.90 -13.23
C THR A 28 -4.75 7.06 -14.18
N GLU A 29 -3.85 7.70 -14.92
CA GLU A 29 -3.07 7.04 -15.99
C GLU A 29 -1.96 6.16 -15.40
N SER A 30 -1.26 6.67 -14.39
CA SER A 30 -0.08 6.05 -13.80
C SER A 30 -0.41 5.03 -12.71
N SER A 31 0.28 3.90 -12.69
CA SER A 31 0.15 2.87 -11.66
C SER A 31 0.99 3.12 -10.41
N VAL A 32 1.84 4.15 -10.40
CA VAL A 32 2.94 4.31 -9.42
C VAL A 32 2.50 4.71 -8.01
N GLN A 33 3.42 4.70 -7.04
CA GLN A 33 3.12 4.99 -5.63
C GLN A 33 2.89 6.47 -5.32
N CYS A 34 3.62 7.39 -5.94
CA CYS A 34 3.62 8.77 -5.46
C CYS A 34 2.30 9.53 -5.74
N HIS A 35 1.67 9.28 -6.87
CA HIS A 35 0.37 9.90 -7.24
C HIS A 35 -0.51 8.98 -8.12
N GLY A 36 -0.11 7.71 -8.27
CA GLY A 36 -0.78 6.75 -9.12
C GLY A 36 -1.74 5.84 -8.36
N LEU A 37 -2.19 4.81 -9.05
CA LEU A 37 -3.15 3.83 -8.53
C LEU A 37 -2.67 3.13 -7.27
N ALA A 38 -1.38 2.79 -7.18
CA ALA A 38 -0.84 2.10 -6.02
C ALA A 38 -0.90 2.99 -4.77
N GLY A 39 -0.49 4.27 -4.88
CA GLY A 39 -0.59 5.22 -3.77
C GLY A 39 -2.02 5.49 -3.31
N ASN A 40 -2.94 5.59 -4.26
CA ASN A 40 -4.37 5.71 -3.98
C ASN A 40 -4.92 4.46 -3.29
N ALA A 41 -4.44 3.27 -3.66
CA ALA A 41 -4.86 2.02 -3.05
C ALA A 41 -4.29 1.84 -1.63
N GLU A 42 -3.08 2.35 -1.37
CA GLU A 42 -2.51 2.40 -0.02
C GLU A 42 -3.36 3.26 0.92
N LEU A 43 -3.88 4.40 0.44
CA LEU A 43 -4.86 5.18 1.21
C LEU A 43 -6.10 4.34 1.55
N LEU A 44 -6.63 3.57 0.60
CA LEU A 44 -7.79 2.71 0.84
C LEU A 44 -7.51 1.63 1.89
N LEU A 45 -6.31 1.03 1.88
CA LEU A 45 -5.89 0.08 2.92
C LEU A 45 -5.76 0.76 4.28
N ASP A 46 -5.19 1.97 4.33
CA ASP A 46 -5.07 2.73 5.59
C ASP A 46 -6.46 3.07 6.18
N VAL A 47 -7.43 3.42 5.34
CA VAL A 47 -8.81 3.66 5.77
C VAL A 47 -9.48 2.36 6.21
N ALA A 48 -9.28 1.25 5.50
CA ALA A 48 -9.79 -0.06 5.90
C ALA A 48 -9.27 -0.46 7.30
N ASP A 49 -7.97 -0.29 7.53
CA ASP A 49 -7.33 -0.64 8.81
C ASP A 49 -7.86 0.25 9.95
N ALA A 50 -8.02 1.55 9.70
CA ALA A 50 -8.47 2.53 10.68
C ALA A 50 -9.95 2.41 11.05
N THR A 51 -10.80 2.04 10.09
CA THR A 51 -12.26 1.97 10.27
C THR A 51 -12.79 0.56 10.49
N ARG A 52 -11.98 -0.46 10.19
CA ARG A 52 -12.37 -1.87 10.11
C ARG A 52 -13.47 -2.14 9.08
N ASP A 53 -13.69 -1.23 8.14
CA ASP A 53 -14.64 -1.41 7.05
C ASP A 53 -13.97 -2.12 5.85
N SER A 54 -14.42 -3.35 5.61
CA SER A 54 -13.93 -4.20 4.53
C SER A 54 -14.19 -3.65 3.12
N HIS A 55 -15.13 -2.71 2.95
CA HIS A 55 -15.43 -2.15 1.64
C HIS A 55 -14.23 -1.42 1.04
N TYR A 56 -13.42 -0.73 1.86
CA TYR A 56 -12.21 -0.05 1.37
C TYR A 56 -11.16 -1.04 0.89
N ARG A 57 -11.04 -2.21 1.53
CA ARG A 57 -10.18 -3.30 1.05
C ARG A 57 -10.69 -3.84 -0.29
N HIS A 58 -12.00 -3.99 -0.45
CA HIS A 58 -12.59 -4.36 -1.74
C HIS A 58 -12.27 -3.33 -2.84
N TRP A 59 -12.30 -2.03 -2.53
CA TRP A 59 -11.88 -0.98 -3.44
C TRP A 59 -10.39 -1.03 -3.78
N ALA A 60 -9.52 -1.35 -2.81
CA ALA A 60 -8.09 -1.58 -3.06
C ALA A 60 -7.85 -2.76 -4.01
N HIS A 61 -8.60 -3.87 -3.88
CA HIS A 61 -8.60 -4.94 -4.89
C HIS A 61 -9.07 -4.45 -6.28
N GLY A 62 -10.03 -3.51 -6.31
CA GLY A 62 -10.42 -2.82 -7.55
C GLY A 62 -9.29 -2.04 -8.21
N MET A 63 -8.43 -1.39 -7.41
CA MET A 63 -7.22 -0.73 -7.91
C MET A 63 -6.20 -1.73 -8.45
N ALA A 64 -5.98 -2.85 -7.77
CA ALA A 64 -5.09 -3.91 -8.24
C ALA A 64 -5.55 -4.46 -9.62
N ARG A 65 -6.86 -4.65 -9.83
CA ARG A 65 -7.40 -5.00 -11.15
C ARG A 65 -7.12 -3.92 -12.19
N ALA A 66 -7.29 -2.65 -11.83
CA ALA A 66 -7.00 -1.53 -12.72
C ALA A 66 -5.50 -1.45 -13.08
N ILE A 67 -4.60 -1.76 -12.15
CA ILE A 67 -3.16 -1.89 -12.41
C ILE A 67 -2.89 -3.07 -13.35
N GLY A 68 -3.49 -4.23 -13.09
CA GLY A 68 -3.28 -5.45 -13.89
C GLY A 68 -3.63 -5.28 -15.37
N VAL A 69 -4.68 -4.53 -15.71
CA VAL A 69 -5.01 -4.26 -17.11
C VAL A 69 -4.04 -3.31 -17.82
N ARG A 70 -3.17 -2.61 -17.07
CA ARG A 70 -2.14 -1.69 -17.60
C ARG A 70 -0.75 -2.34 -17.72
N GLN A 71 -0.63 -3.62 -17.37
CA GLN A 71 0.66 -4.32 -17.46
C GLN A 71 1.11 -4.47 -18.92
N ALA A 72 2.42 -4.37 -19.16
CA ALA A 72 3.03 -4.71 -20.42
C ALA A 72 3.50 -6.16 -20.41
N ARG A 73 3.50 -6.83 -21.58
CA ARG A 73 4.17 -8.13 -21.74
C ARG A 73 5.53 -7.94 -22.38
N ARG A 74 6.60 -8.40 -21.72
CA ARG A 74 7.95 -8.50 -22.32
C ARG A 74 8.58 -9.83 -21.96
N ARG A 75 9.09 -10.55 -22.96
CA ARG A 75 9.71 -11.89 -22.79
C ARG A 75 8.85 -12.81 -21.91
N GLU A 76 7.56 -12.90 -22.26
CA GLU A 76 6.52 -13.69 -21.58
C GLU A 76 6.14 -13.24 -20.16
N ARG A 77 6.84 -12.26 -19.58
CA ARG A 77 6.57 -11.72 -18.23
C ARG A 77 5.59 -10.55 -18.30
N ALA A 78 4.70 -10.49 -17.32
CA ALA A 78 3.92 -9.30 -17.02
C ALA A 78 4.79 -8.30 -16.25
N LEU A 79 4.95 -7.09 -16.80
CA LEU A 79 5.73 -6.02 -16.19
C LEU A 79 4.84 -4.81 -15.98
N LEU A 80 5.02 -4.16 -14.83
CA LEU A 80 4.33 -2.93 -14.50
C LEU A 80 5.14 -1.75 -15.04
N PRO A 81 4.51 -0.85 -15.82
CA PRO A 81 5.20 0.30 -16.38
C PRO A 81 5.68 1.28 -15.30
N ASP A 82 6.65 2.09 -15.66
CA ASP A 82 6.98 3.33 -14.94
C ASP A 82 5.86 4.39 -15.09
N GLU A 83 6.04 5.54 -14.43
CA GLU A 83 5.09 6.65 -14.46
C GLU A 83 4.69 7.08 -15.87
N ARG A 84 5.63 7.03 -16.83
CA ARG A 84 5.42 7.49 -18.20
C ARG A 84 4.76 6.46 -19.09
N ALA A 85 4.56 5.24 -18.61
CA ALA A 85 4.07 4.11 -19.40
C ALA A 85 4.89 3.82 -20.66
N ARG A 86 6.19 4.15 -20.66
CA ARG A 86 7.10 3.93 -21.81
C ARG A 86 8.16 2.88 -21.54
N ASP A 87 8.55 2.72 -20.28
CA ASP A 87 9.55 1.75 -19.87
C ASP A 87 9.20 1.12 -18.52
N VAL A 88 10.09 0.29 -18.00
CA VAL A 88 9.98 -0.35 -16.69
C VAL A 88 11.15 0.10 -15.83
N SER A 89 10.83 0.66 -14.66
CA SER A 89 11.82 1.04 -13.65
C SER A 89 11.54 0.31 -12.33
N ALA A 90 12.59 0.01 -11.57
CA ALA A 90 12.50 -0.54 -10.22
C ALA A 90 12.43 0.55 -9.13
N SER A 91 12.21 1.82 -9.51
CA SER A 91 12.02 2.90 -8.53
C SER A 91 10.78 2.67 -7.66
N PHE A 92 10.86 3.06 -6.39
CA PHE A 92 9.73 2.93 -5.46
C PHE A 92 8.61 3.92 -5.80
N ASN A 93 8.93 5.21 -5.93
CA ASN A 93 7.91 6.25 -6.08
C ASN A 93 7.24 6.24 -7.46
N ILE A 94 8.04 6.04 -8.52
CA ILE A 94 7.64 6.22 -9.93
C ILE A 94 7.81 4.96 -10.78
N GLY A 95 8.04 3.81 -10.14
CA GLY A 95 8.29 2.54 -10.81
C GLY A 95 7.52 1.38 -10.22
N SER A 96 7.90 0.18 -10.66
CA SER A 96 7.24 -1.08 -10.33
C SER A 96 7.43 -1.51 -8.88
N ALA A 97 8.54 -1.14 -8.23
CA ALA A 97 8.82 -1.58 -6.86
C ALA A 97 7.78 -1.09 -5.85
N GLY A 98 7.31 0.15 -6.01
CA GLY A 98 6.25 0.67 -5.16
C GLY A 98 4.89 0.03 -5.43
N THR A 99 4.58 -0.24 -6.70
CA THR A 99 3.36 -0.95 -7.06
C THR A 99 3.37 -2.37 -6.51
N LEU A 100 4.52 -3.05 -6.57
CA LEU A 100 4.72 -4.35 -5.98
C LEU A 100 4.57 -4.31 -4.45
N ALA A 101 5.10 -3.29 -3.77
CA ALA A 101 4.93 -3.13 -2.34
C ALA A 101 3.45 -3.03 -1.94
N PHE A 102 2.65 -2.25 -2.67
CA PHE A 102 1.21 -2.21 -2.50
C PHE A 102 0.56 -3.60 -2.71
N LEU A 103 0.90 -4.30 -3.79
CA LEU A 103 0.32 -5.62 -4.08
C LEU A 103 0.65 -6.65 -3.00
N LEU A 104 1.88 -6.64 -2.48
CA LEU A 104 2.29 -7.48 -1.37
C LEU A 104 1.52 -7.14 -0.09
N ARG A 105 1.32 -5.85 0.23
CA ARG A 105 0.49 -5.43 1.37
C ARG A 105 -0.98 -5.83 1.19
N LEU A 106 -1.51 -5.74 -0.03
CA LEU A 106 -2.88 -6.15 -0.32
C LEU A 106 -3.08 -7.65 -0.10
N ASP A 107 -2.12 -8.48 -0.48
CA ASP A 107 -2.22 -9.94 -0.34
C ASP A 107 -1.90 -10.42 1.09
N HIS A 108 -0.79 -9.93 1.66
CA HIS A 108 -0.25 -10.43 2.91
C HIS A 108 -0.53 -9.54 4.14
N GLY A 109 -1.08 -8.34 3.93
CA GLY A 109 -1.22 -7.34 4.97
C GLY A 109 0.11 -6.69 5.35
N GLY A 110 0.17 -6.15 6.57
CA GLY A 110 1.36 -5.48 7.11
C GLY A 110 1.31 -3.95 7.04
N PRO A 111 2.29 -3.29 7.68
CA PRO A 111 2.31 -1.84 7.78
C PRO A 111 2.71 -1.19 6.45
N ARG A 112 2.17 0.00 6.17
CA ARG A 112 2.52 0.77 4.98
C ARG A 112 4.02 1.15 4.98
N PRO A 113 4.79 0.86 3.92
CA PRO A 113 6.21 1.21 3.87
C PRO A 113 6.47 2.71 4.09
N TRP A 114 7.64 3.04 4.65
CA TRP A 114 8.14 4.41 4.84
C TRP A 114 7.30 5.32 5.75
N LEU A 115 6.40 4.75 6.55
CA LEU A 115 5.81 5.47 7.69
C LEU A 115 6.66 5.24 8.95
N PRO A 116 6.69 6.19 9.91
CA PRO A 116 7.49 6.07 11.12
C PRO A 116 7.26 4.75 11.88
N HIS A 117 6.00 4.29 11.98
CA HIS A 117 5.67 3.04 12.67
C HIS A 117 6.19 1.79 11.95
N SER A 118 6.48 1.87 10.65
CA SER A 118 6.95 0.74 9.84
C SER A 118 8.45 0.53 9.94
N LEU A 119 9.17 1.56 10.40
CA LEU A 119 10.62 1.53 10.62
C LEU A 119 10.97 1.14 12.07
N ALA A 120 10.01 1.15 12.97
CA ALA A 120 10.23 0.89 14.40
C ALA A 120 10.56 -0.59 14.73
N GLY A 121 10.54 -1.49 13.74
CA GLY A 121 10.60 -2.94 13.97
C GLY A 121 9.31 -3.45 14.59
N ALA A 122 8.94 -4.71 14.33
CA ALA A 122 7.95 -5.35 15.20
C ALA A 122 8.54 -5.40 16.62
N PRO A 123 7.74 -5.20 17.69
CA PRO A 123 8.23 -5.52 19.03
C PRO A 123 8.73 -6.97 18.97
N THR A 124 10.02 -7.16 19.17
CA THR A 124 10.59 -8.50 19.28
C THR A 124 9.84 -9.17 20.41
N SER A 125 9.02 -10.17 20.09
CA SER A 125 8.57 -11.08 21.13
C SER A 125 9.85 -11.67 21.72
N ASP A 126 10.10 -11.39 23.00
CA ASP A 126 11.29 -11.86 23.69
C ASP A 126 11.46 -13.36 23.41
N CYS A 127 12.52 -13.69 22.67
CA CYS A 127 13.00 -15.06 22.62
C CYS A 127 13.39 -15.39 24.07
N PRO A 128 12.86 -16.45 24.71
CA PRO A 128 13.27 -16.80 26.05
C PRO A 128 14.78 -17.02 26.02
N THR A 129 15.52 -16.16 26.71
CA THR A 129 16.94 -16.33 26.93
C THR A 129 17.12 -17.64 27.69
N THR A 130 17.51 -18.69 26.98
CA THR A 130 18.10 -19.86 27.63
C THR A 130 19.32 -19.38 28.38
N ASP A 131 19.22 -19.37 29.70
CA ASP A 131 20.36 -19.21 30.59
C ASP A 131 21.46 -20.15 30.13
N LYS A 132 22.60 -19.57 29.78
CA LYS A 132 23.82 -20.34 29.59
C LYS A 132 24.28 -20.76 30.98
N GLU A 133 23.96 -21.98 31.40
CA GLU A 133 24.64 -22.60 32.52
C GLU A 133 26.15 -22.63 32.21
N VAL A 134 26.88 -21.82 32.98
CA VAL A 134 28.34 -21.86 33.05
C VAL A 134 28.69 -23.13 33.81
N ILE A 135 29.07 -24.17 33.06
CA ILE A 135 29.70 -25.37 33.62
C ILE A 135 31.03 -24.92 34.23
N THR A 136 31.12 -24.98 35.56
CA THR A 136 32.36 -24.84 36.34
C THR A 136 32.94 -26.22 36.61
#